data_AF-G3HNN7-F1
#
_entry.id   AF-G3HNN7-F1
#
_cell.length_a   1.000
_cell.length_b   1.000
_cell.length_c   1.000
_cell.angle_alpha   90.00
_cell.angle_beta   90.00
_cell.angle_gamma   90.00
#
_symmetry.space_group_name_H-M   'P 1'
#
loop_
_entity.id
_entity.type
_entity.pdbx_description
1 polymer ?
#
loop_
_entity_poly.entity_id
_entity_poly.type
_entity_poly.pdbx_seq_one_letter_code
_entity_poly.pdbx_strand_id
1 'polypeptide(L)' 'MDVFLMIQCHKTIIFTNAKESTTVDKLKHIVEGLLKREPCKQQLYKDDKLLYDRKTLGKCGFTCQTAGPQAPAWPS' A
#
# COMPACT_ATOMS: atom_id res chain seq x y z
N MET A 1 -9.97 -5.15 9.70
CA MET A 1 -10.77 -5.18 8.46
C MET A 1 -9.80 -5.12 7.28
N ASP A 2 -10.16 -5.70 6.14
CA ASP A 2 -9.28 -5.82 4.98
C ASP A 2 -9.48 -4.63 4.02
N VAL A 3 -8.37 -4.08 3.54
CA VAL A 3 -8.31 -3.01 2.56
C VAL A 3 -7.71 -3.52 1.27
N PHE A 4 -8.26 -3.07 0.14
CA PHE A 4 -7.81 -3.42 -1.19
C PHE A 4 -7.02 -2.26 -1.78
N LEU A 5 -5.80 -2.55 -2.20
CA LEU A 5 -4.81 -1.57 -2.65
C LEU A 5 -4.44 -1.84 -4.10
N MET A 6 -4.34 -0.76 -4.87
CA MET A 6 -3.71 -0.77 -6.19
C MET A 6 -2.40 0.00 -6.11
N ILE A 7 -1.28 -0.72 -6.08
CA ILE A 7 0.05 -0.12 -6.01
C ILE A 7 0.56 0.06 -7.42
N GLN A 8 0.74 1.31 -7.85
CA GLN A 8 1.31 1.62 -9.16
C GLN A 8 2.82 1.85 -9.02
N CYS A 9 3.61 1.17 -9.84
CA CYS A 9 5.04 1.38 -9.96
C CYS A 9 5.41 1.42 -11.44
N HIS A 10 5.74 2.61 -11.95
CA HIS A 10 5.95 2.87 -13.38
C HIS A 10 4.76 2.36 -14.23
N LYS A 11 4.96 1.29 -15.02
CA LYS A 11 3.96 0.67 -15.88
C LYS A 11 3.27 -0.55 -15.24
N THR A 12 3.70 -0.94 -14.04
CA THR A 12 3.16 -2.11 -13.33
C THR A 12 2.12 -1.65 -12.32
N ILE A 13 0.98 -2.34 -12.29
CA ILE A 13 -0.10 -2.13 -11.33
C ILE A 13 -0.27 -3.43 -10.57
N ILE A 14 -0.13 -3.39 -9.25
CA ILE A 14 -0.25 -4.54 -8.35
C ILE A 14 -1.56 -4.42 -7.58
N PHE A 15 -2.42 -5.41 -7.71
CA PHE A 15 -3.61 -5.55 -6.89
C PHE A 15 -3.28 -6.45 -5.70
N THR A 16 -3.42 -5.92 -4.49
CA THR A 16 -3.18 -6.68 -3.27
C THR A 16 -4.16 -6.26 -2.18
N ASN A 17 -4.39 -7.14 -1.21
CA ASN A 17 -5.16 -6.82 -0.02
C ASN A 17 -4.26 -6.90 1.21
N ALA A 18 -4.56 -6.06 2.20
CA ALA A 18 -3.88 -6.06 3.48
C ALA A 18 -4.87 -5.74 4.59
N LYS A 19 -4.52 -6.06 5.84
CA LYS A 19 -5.30 -5.58 6.99
C LYS A 19 -5.06 -4.09 7.18
N GLU A 20 -6.09 -3.36 7.58
CA GLU A 20 -6.00 -1.93 7.95
C GLU A 20 -4.93 -1.67 9.04
N SER A 21 -4.70 -2.65 9.92
CA SER A 21 -3.68 -2.62 10.97
C SER A 21 -2.27 -2.97 10.49
N THR A 22 -2.10 -3.42 9.25
CA THR A 22 -0.79 -3.68 8.66
C THR A 22 0.00 -2.38 8.53
N THR A 23 1.31 -2.44 8.77
CA THR A 23 2.22 -1.32 8.62
C THR A 23 2.67 -1.13 7.17
N VAL A 24 3.07 0.08 6.82
CA VAL A 24 3.66 0.39 5.51
C VAL A 24 4.90 -0.46 5.23
N ASP A 25 5.70 -0.73 6.26
CA ASP A 25 6.86 -1.65 6.20
C ASP A 25 6.49 -3.06 5.69
N LYS A 26 5.43 -3.66 6.25
CA LYS A 26 4.95 -4.97 5.81
C LYS A 26 4.42 -4.93 4.37
N LEU A 27 3.80 -3.82 3.97
CA LEU A 27 3.35 -3.65 2.59
C LEU A 27 4.53 -3.59 1.61
N LYS A 28 5.64 -2.94 1.98
CA LYS A 28 6.87 -2.93 1.18
C LYS A 28 7.48 -4.32 1.00
N HIS A 29 7.40 -5.19 2.02
CA HIS A 29 7.83 -6.58 1.89
C HIS A 29 6.95 -7.41 0.92
N ILE A 30 5.65 -7.13 0.86
CA ILE A 30 4.76 -7.74 -0.14
C ILE A 30 5.18 -7.30 -1.55
N VAL A 31 5.44 -6.00 -1.72
CA VAL A 31 5.92 -5.43 -2.98
C VAL A 31 7.31 -5.94 -3.34
N GLU A 32 8.20 -6.16 -2.37
CA GLU A 32 9.52 -6.78 -2.57
C GLU A 32 9.40 -8.17 -3.18
N GLY A 33 8.47 -9.00 -2.66
CA GLY A 33 8.24 -10.35 -3.19
C GLY A 33 7.90 -10.37 -4.68
N LEU A 34 7.18 -9.34 -5.14
CA LEU A 34 6.69 -9.18 -6.52
C LEU A 34 7.69 -8.46 -7.44
N LEU A 35 8.27 -7.33 -7.00
CA LEU A 35 9.15 -6.48 -7.81
C LEU A 35 10.65 -6.82 -7.62
N LYS A 36 11.00 -7.73 -6.71
CA LYS A 36 12.37 -8.11 -6.36
C LYS A 36 13.26 -6.92 -5.98
N ARG A 37 12.67 -5.92 -5.31
CA ARG A 37 13.33 -4.69 -4.88
C ARG A 37 13.28 -4.56 -3.36
N GLU A 38 14.39 -4.26 -2.73
CA GLU A 38 14.48 -4.13 -1.26
C GLU A 38 13.54 -3.04 -0.70
N PRO A 39 12.91 -3.24 0.47
CA PRO A 39 11.99 -2.29 1.11
C PRO A 39 12.58 -0.89 1.31
N CYS A 40 13.87 -0.81 1.67
CA CYS A 40 14.58 0.46 1.88
C CYS A 40 14.68 1.30 0.59
N LYS A 41 14.64 0.65 -0.58
CA LYS A 41 14.68 1.31 -1.90
C LYS A 41 13.28 1.59 -2.45
N GLN A 42 12.23 1.24 -1.70
CA GLN A 42 10.84 1.50 -2.06
C GLN A 42 10.30 2.69 -1.26
N GLN A 43 9.58 3.56 -1.95
CA GLN A 43 8.84 4.66 -1.36
C GLN A 43 7.39 4.54 -1.82
N LEU A 44 6.48 4.41 -0.86
CA LEU A 44 5.05 4.36 -1.12
C LEU A 44 4.48 5.74 -0.84
N TYR A 45 3.67 6.25 -1.76
CA TYR A 45 3.04 7.54 -1.65
C TYR A 45 1.51 7.39 -1.63
N LYS A 46 0.84 8.43 -1.17
CA LYS A 46 -0.61 8.59 -1.25
C LYS A 46 -0.89 10.07 -1.47
N ASP A 47 -1.50 10.45 -2.59
CA ASP A 47 -1.75 11.85 -2.94
C ASP A 47 -0.48 12.71 -2.78
N ASP A 48 0.65 12.23 -3.32
CA ASP A 48 2.00 12.82 -3.21
C ASP A 48 2.62 12.85 -1.80
N LYS A 49 1.95 12.29 -0.78
CA LYS A 49 2.48 12.19 0.57
C LYS A 49 3.21 10.88 0.78
N LEU A 50 4.50 10.96 1.13
CA LEU A 50 5.30 9.80 1.50
C LEU A 50 4.73 9.11 2.75
N LEU A 51 4.53 7.80 2.64
CA LEU A 51 4.06 6.96 3.75
C LEU A 51 5.23 6.53 4.63
N TYR A 52 5.06 6.65 5.94
CA TYR A 52 6.09 6.30 6.92
C TYR A 52 5.98 4.83 7.34
N ASP A 53 7.10 4.12 7.39
CA ASP A 53 7.16 2.66 7.58
C ASP A 53 6.43 2.16 8.84
N ARG A 54 6.51 2.93 9.93
CA ARG A 54 5.86 2.62 11.22
C ARG A 54 4.37 2.95 11.27
N LYS A 55 3.82 3.66 10.28
CA LYS A 55 2.38 3.95 10.23
C LYS A 55 1.62 2.73 9.73
N THR A 56 0.42 2.54 10.28
CA THR A 56 -0.55 1.57 9.78
C THR A 56 -1.28 2.12 8.57
N LEU A 57 -1.78 1.25 7.71
CA LEU A 57 -2.55 1.63 6.53
C LEU A 57 -3.79 2.48 6.91
N GLY A 58 -4.47 2.14 8.00
CA GLY A 58 -5.58 2.95 8.52
C GLY A 58 -5.15 4.38 8.88
N LYS A 59 -3.99 4.56 9.51
CA LYS A 59 -3.44 5.91 9.81
C LYS A 59 -2.99 6.68 8.57
N CYS A 60 -2.75 5.97 7.48
CA CYS A 60 -2.46 6.56 6.16
C CYS A 60 -3.76 6.88 5.37
N GLY A 61 -4.93 6.57 5.92
CA GLY A 61 -6.24 6.84 5.29
C GLY A 61 -6.77 5.70 4.41
N PHE A 62 -6.13 4.52 4.45
CA PHE A 62 -6.65 3.31 3.83
C PHE A 62 -7.53 2.59 4.85
N THR A 63 -8.83 2.83 4.78
CA THR A 63 -9.84 2.14 5.61
C THR A 63 -10.77 1.35 4.71
N CYS A 64 -11.54 0.44 5.28
CA CYS A 64 -12.48 -0.38 4.49
C CYS A 64 -13.62 0.42 3.85
N GLN A 65 -13.82 1.67 4.28
CA GLN A 65 -14.76 2.60 3.67
C GLN A 65 -14.18 3.30 2.44
N THR A 66 -12.85 3.53 2.42
CA THR A 66 -12.17 4.24 1.32
C THR A 66 -11.44 3.31 0.34
N ALA A 67 -11.19 2.06 0.73
CA ALA A 67 -10.40 1.07 -0.01
C ALA A 67 -11.12 -0.30 -0.04
N GLY A 68 -12.38 -0.29 -0.47
CA GLY A 68 -13.22 -1.49 -0.56
C GLY A 68 -12.94 -2.32 -1.82
N PRO A 69 -13.48 -3.56 -1.91
CA PRO A 69 -13.25 -4.43 -3.07
C PRO A 69 -13.75 -3.83 -4.39
N GLN A 70 -14.83 -3.03 -4.35
CA GLN A 70 -15.40 -2.37 -5.52
C GLN A 70 -14.74 -1.03 -5.87
N ALA A 71 -13.92 -0.49 -4.97
CA ALA A 71 -13.21 0.77 -5.14
C ALA A 71 -11.86 0.69 -4.40
N PRO A 72 -10.87 -0.03 -4.96
CA PRO A 72 -9.55 -0.12 -4.35
C PRO A 72 -8.89 1.25 -4.33
N ALA A 73 -8.24 1.58 -3.22
CA ALA A 73 -7.56 2.87 -3.08
C ALA A 73 -6.23 2.87 -3.82
N TRP A 74 -5.88 4.01 -4.44
CA TRP A 74 -4.67 4.20 -5.21
C TRP A 74 -3.59 4.96 -4.41
N PRO A 75 -2.66 4.27 -3.74
CA PRO A 75 -1.36 4.85 -3.44
C PRO A 75 -0.60 5.02 -4.77
N SER A 76 -0.65 6.22 -5.35
CA SER A 76 0.30 6.62 -6.41
C SER A 76 1.67 6.78 -5.80
#